data_AF-A0A355H1C0-F1
#
_entry.id   AF-A0A355H1C0-F1
#
_cell.length_a   1.000
_cell.length_b   1.000
_cell.length_c   1.000
_cell.angle_alpha   90.00
_cell.angle_beta   90.00
_cell.angle_gamma   90.00
#
_symmetry.space_group_name_H-M   'P 1'
#
loop_
_entity.id
_entity.type
_entity.pdbx_description
1 polymer ?
#
loop_
_entity_poly.entity_id
_entity_poly.type
_entity_poly.pdbx_seq_one_letter_code
_entity_poly.pdbx_strand_id
1 'polypeptide(L)'
;MEKQVHLEAQELSLEPELLMQTGPHNIRGMEINEYAAELARVTVWIGDIQWCRRNGREIARDPILRPLDGIEHRDALLNPDGSEAAWPDADVIIGNPPFLGDKMMRGELGDAYVDTLRKCYEGRVPGGADLVTYWFEKARAQIEAGKATAAGLVATNSIRQKRNRVVLERILESTRIFEAWSDEDWVNEGAAVRVSLVCFGNGSGEARLDGKPVAAIHADLTGSAAGYAATDLTQAQP
;
A
#
# COMPACT_ATOMS: atom_id res chain seq x y z
N MET A 1 20.91 7.38 1.43
CA MET A 1 21.24 8.10 2.68
C MET A 1 22.26 7.32 3.50
N GLU A 2 21.94 6.13 4.05
CA GLU A 2 22.90 5.36 4.88
C GLU A 2 24.23 5.04 4.17
N LYS A 3 24.20 4.61 2.90
CA LYS A 3 25.42 4.44 2.08
C LYS A 3 26.27 5.71 2.01
N GLN A 4 25.62 6.86 1.83
CA GLN A 4 26.30 8.13 1.68
C GLN A 4 26.93 8.56 3.01
N VAL A 5 26.22 8.37 4.12
CA VAL A 5 26.74 8.58 5.47
C VAL A 5 27.95 7.68 5.75
N HIS A 6 27.90 6.40 5.35
CA HIS A 6 29.05 5.48 5.46
C HIS A 6 30.27 5.95 4.67
N LEU A 7 30.06 6.40 3.42
CA LEU A 7 31.14 6.90 2.57
C LEU A 7 31.74 8.20 3.14
N GLU A 8 30.89 9.13 3.57
CA GLU A 8 31.32 10.39 4.21
C GLU A 8 32.05 10.13 5.53
N ALA A 9 31.60 9.17 6.35
CA ALA A 9 32.29 8.77 7.57
C ALA A 9 33.68 8.18 7.29
N GLN A 10 33.81 7.34 6.25
CA GLN A 10 35.11 6.82 5.80
C GLN A 10 36.04 7.93 5.29
N GLU A 11 35.52 8.88 4.50
CA GLU A 11 36.27 10.07 4.06
C GLU A 11 36.74 10.93 5.23
N LEU A 12 35.93 11.03 6.29
CA LEU A 12 36.24 11.76 7.52
C LEU A 12 37.07 10.97 8.54
N SER A 13 37.54 9.76 8.20
CA SER A 13 38.29 8.87 9.10
C SER A 13 37.55 8.51 10.40
N LEU A 14 36.22 8.55 10.37
CA LEU A 14 35.37 8.04 11.44
C LEU A 14 35.15 6.53 11.22
N GLU A 15 35.13 5.74 12.29
CA GLU A 15 34.74 4.33 12.24
C GLU A 15 33.22 4.27 11.96
N PRO A 16 32.78 3.83 10.76
CA PRO A 16 31.36 3.72 10.52
C PRO A 16 30.82 2.44 11.18
N GLU A 17 29.54 2.41 11.55
CA GLU A 17 28.91 1.19 12.07
C GLU A 17 29.16 0.00 11.13
N LEU A 18 29.67 -1.12 11.67
CA LEU A 18 30.16 -2.27 10.89
C LEU A 18 29.07 -3.00 10.09
N LEU A 19 27.80 -2.76 10.37
CA LEU A 19 26.66 -3.40 9.72
C LEU A 19 25.64 -2.35 9.31
N MET A 20 25.20 -2.41 8.04
CA MET A 20 24.05 -1.61 7.64
C MET A 20 22.78 -2.11 8.31
N GLN A 21 21.99 -1.16 8.78
CA GLN A 21 20.67 -1.39 9.33
C GLN A 21 19.62 -1.50 8.21
N THR A 22 19.92 -1.03 6.97
CA THR A 22 19.04 -1.27 5.82
C THR A 22 19.39 -2.57 5.08
N GLY A 23 18.35 -3.38 4.81
CA GLY A 23 18.48 -4.60 4.02
C GLY A 23 17.17 -5.37 3.90
N PRO A 24 17.20 -6.57 3.28
CA PRO A 24 16.03 -7.44 3.10
C PRO A 24 15.18 -7.65 4.35
N HIS A 25 15.82 -7.73 5.51
CA HIS A 25 15.17 -7.96 6.80
C HIS A 25 14.21 -6.85 7.25
N ASN A 26 14.22 -5.67 6.62
CA ASN A 26 13.25 -4.60 6.85
C ASN A 26 11.96 -4.79 6.05
N ILE A 27 11.94 -5.72 5.08
CA ILE A 27 10.75 -6.04 4.30
C ILE A 27 9.89 -7.03 5.10
N ARG A 28 8.62 -6.66 5.26
CA ARG A 28 7.57 -7.51 5.80
C ARG A 28 6.51 -7.77 4.75
N GLY A 29 5.92 -8.96 4.74
CA GLY A 29 4.91 -9.34 3.76
C GLY A 29 4.03 -10.47 4.26
N MET A 30 2.81 -10.56 3.72
CA MET A 30 1.87 -11.64 3.96
C MET A 30 1.34 -12.11 2.61
N GLU A 31 1.42 -13.41 2.36
CA GLU A 31 0.97 -14.03 1.11
C GLU A 31 0.26 -15.34 1.45
N ILE A 32 -0.92 -15.57 0.85
CA ILE A 32 -1.74 -16.75 1.14
C ILE A 32 -1.32 -17.96 0.31
N ASN A 33 -0.60 -17.76 -0.81
CA ASN A 33 -0.06 -18.82 -1.63
C ASN A 33 1.39 -19.13 -1.23
N GLU A 34 1.62 -20.33 -0.69
CA GLU A 34 2.95 -20.78 -0.24
C GLU A 34 4.05 -20.58 -1.29
N TYR A 35 3.78 -20.97 -2.54
CA TYR A 35 4.76 -20.85 -3.61
C TYR A 35 5.11 -19.38 -3.92
N ALA A 36 4.11 -18.49 -3.94
CA ALA A 36 4.33 -17.06 -4.11
C ALA A 36 5.11 -16.46 -2.93
N ALA A 37 4.85 -16.91 -1.70
CA ALA A 37 5.59 -16.46 -0.52
C ALA A 37 7.08 -16.85 -0.59
N GLU A 38 7.39 -18.09 -0.98
CA GLU A 38 8.78 -18.53 -1.17
C GLU A 38 9.46 -17.79 -2.33
N LEU A 39 8.76 -17.59 -3.45
CA LEU A 39 9.28 -16.83 -4.57
C LEU A 39 9.59 -15.38 -4.16
N ALA A 40 8.71 -14.73 -3.41
CA ALA A 40 8.92 -13.38 -2.92
C ALA A 40 10.18 -13.26 -2.06
N ARG A 41 10.43 -14.23 -1.15
CA ARG A 41 11.66 -14.27 -0.34
C ARG A 41 12.91 -14.32 -1.20
N VAL A 42 12.91 -15.15 -2.22
CA VAL A 42 14.04 -15.26 -3.17
C VAL A 42 14.19 -13.99 -4.00
N THR A 43 13.09 -13.41 -4.48
CA THR A 43 13.09 -12.17 -5.29
C THR A 43 13.67 -10.98 -4.52
N VAL A 44 13.33 -10.83 -3.23
CA VAL A 44 13.90 -9.77 -2.38
C VAL A 44 15.42 -9.90 -2.31
N TRP A 45 15.94 -11.12 -2.08
CA TRP A 45 17.38 -11.36 -2.07
C TRP A 45 18.05 -11.08 -3.41
N ILE A 46 17.42 -11.49 -4.52
CA ILE A 46 17.94 -11.15 -5.86
C ILE A 46 18.02 -9.64 -6.03
N GLY A 47 17.00 -8.90 -5.59
CA GLY A 47 17.00 -7.43 -5.62
C GLY A 47 18.16 -6.83 -4.84
N ASP A 48 18.40 -7.32 -3.62
CA ASP A 48 19.52 -6.88 -2.77
C ASP A 48 20.88 -7.17 -3.41
N ILE A 49 21.07 -8.38 -3.95
CA ILE A 49 22.31 -8.77 -4.65
C ILE A 49 22.55 -7.87 -5.87
N GLN A 50 21.50 -7.60 -6.66
CA GLN A 50 21.60 -6.71 -7.82
C GLN A 50 21.94 -5.28 -7.41
N TRP A 51 21.35 -4.80 -6.31
CA TRP A 51 21.66 -3.49 -5.76
C TRP A 51 23.10 -3.43 -5.25
N CYS A 52 23.58 -4.43 -4.50
CA CYS A 52 24.95 -4.51 -4.01
C CYS A 52 25.96 -4.48 -5.16
N ARG A 53 25.74 -5.26 -6.23
CA ARG A 53 26.59 -5.28 -7.43
C ARG A 53 26.67 -3.91 -8.12
N ARG A 54 25.52 -3.26 -8.34
CA ARG A 54 25.46 -1.93 -8.96
C ARG A 54 26.14 -0.85 -8.12
N ASN A 55 26.25 -1.07 -6.81
CA ASN A 55 26.77 -0.11 -5.86
C ASN A 55 28.19 -0.42 -5.35
N GLY A 56 28.86 -1.44 -5.90
CA GLY A 56 30.23 -1.83 -5.53
C GLY A 56 30.35 -2.37 -4.10
N ARG A 57 29.28 -2.96 -3.56
CA ARG A 57 29.26 -3.50 -2.19
C ARG A 57 29.52 -4.99 -2.17
N GLU A 58 30.11 -5.45 -1.07
CA GLU A 58 30.31 -6.87 -0.83
C GLU A 58 28.96 -7.58 -0.69
N ILE A 59 28.82 -8.67 -1.43
CA ILE A 59 27.67 -9.56 -1.37
C ILE A 59 28.03 -10.64 -0.35
N ALA A 60 27.15 -10.87 0.63
CA ALA A 60 27.32 -12.00 1.54
C ALA A 60 27.42 -13.30 0.74
N ARG A 61 28.49 -14.07 0.96
CA ARG A 61 28.75 -15.31 0.22
C ARG A 61 28.42 -16.58 1.03
N ASP A 62 28.30 -16.44 2.35
CA ASP A 62 28.09 -17.57 3.25
C ASP A 62 27.18 -17.18 4.45
N PRO A 63 25.89 -17.57 4.45
CA PRO A 63 25.12 -18.00 3.28
C PRO A 63 24.77 -16.82 2.36
N ILE A 64 24.60 -17.08 1.06
CA ILE A 64 24.14 -16.07 0.08
C ILE A 64 22.69 -15.64 0.39
N LEU A 65 21.85 -16.59 0.77
CA LEU A 65 20.45 -16.36 1.14
C LEU A 65 20.30 -16.70 2.62
N ARG A 66 19.97 -15.70 3.44
CA ARG A 66 19.55 -15.95 4.83
C ARG A 66 18.04 -16.14 4.88
N PRO A 67 17.50 -16.86 5.88
CA PRO A 67 16.07 -16.91 6.11
C PRO A 67 15.48 -15.49 6.14
N LEU A 68 14.35 -15.30 5.46
CA LEU A 68 13.63 -14.04 5.42
C LEU A 68 12.24 -14.25 6.05
N ASP A 69 12.25 -14.37 7.38
CA ASP A 69 11.05 -14.67 8.17
C ASP A 69 10.02 -13.52 8.15
N GLY A 70 10.41 -12.35 7.63
CA GLY A 70 9.53 -11.20 7.46
C GLY A 70 8.42 -11.41 6.43
N ILE A 71 8.55 -12.38 5.51
CA ILE A 71 7.49 -12.72 4.55
C ILE A 71 6.77 -13.98 5.05
N GLU A 72 5.54 -13.81 5.48
CA GLU A 72 4.73 -14.84 6.13
C GLU A 72 3.76 -15.49 5.14
N HIS A 73 3.63 -16.83 5.19
CA HIS A 73 2.61 -17.56 4.45
C HIS A 73 1.31 -17.62 5.28
N ARG A 74 0.45 -16.62 5.11
CA ARG A 74 -0.85 -16.52 5.78
C ARG A 74 -1.78 -15.51 5.09
N ASP A 75 -3.06 -15.62 5.42
CA ASP A 75 -4.06 -14.63 5.04
C ASP A 75 -3.83 -13.30 5.79
N ALA A 76 -3.85 -12.19 5.03
CA ALA A 76 -3.65 -10.85 5.55
C ALA A 76 -4.89 -10.25 6.23
N LEU A 77 -6.09 -10.80 6.02
CA LEU A 77 -7.35 -10.30 6.57
C LEU A 77 -7.85 -11.11 7.76
N LEU A 78 -7.78 -12.45 7.69
CA LEU A 78 -8.35 -13.35 8.68
C LEU A 78 -7.35 -14.38 9.20
N ASN A 79 -7.46 -14.72 10.48
CA ASN A 79 -6.81 -15.90 11.05
C ASN A 79 -7.66 -17.16 10.80
N PRO A 80 -7.11 -18.38 10.98
CA PRO A 80 -7.88 -19.62 10.81
C PRO A 80 -9.11 -19.77 11.71
N ASP A 81 -9.14 -19.06 12.85
CA ASP A 81 -10.29 -19.02 13.76
C ASP A 81 -11.35 -17.97 13.38
N GLY A 82 -11.12 -17.22 12.30
CA GLY A 82 -12.00 -16.17 11.79
C GLY A 82 -11.82 -14.80 12.47
N SER A 83 -10.86 -14.66 13.40
CA SER A 83 -10.51 -13.35 13.96
C SER A 83 -9.71 -12.52 12.96
N GLU A 84 -9.68 -11.19 13.17
CA GLU A 84 -8.91 -10.28 12.32
C GLU A 84 -7.40 -10.59 12.40
N ALA A 85 -6.75 -10.77 11.25
CA ALA A 85 -5.30 -11.05 11.20
C ALA A 85 -4.47 -9.87 11.72
N ALA A 86 -3.47 -10.12 12.57
CA ALA A 86 -2.57 -9.04 13.01
C ALA A 86 -1.54 -8.72 11.93
N TRP A 87 -1.41 -7.44 11.55
CA TRP A 87 -0.31 -6.97 10.69
C TRP A 87 0.90 -6.58 11.54
N PRO A 88 2.13 -6.86 11.09
CA PRO A 88 3.33 -6.37 11.74
C PRO A 88 3.40 -4.84 11.64
N ASP A 89 4.05 -4.22 12.62
CA ASP A 89 4.34 -2.78 12.58
C ASP A 89 5.26 -2.47 11.40
N ALA A 90 4.99 -1.36 10.70
CA ALA A 90 5.76 -0.96 9.52
C ALA A 90 5.62 0.56 9.29
N ASP A 91 6.69 1.24 8.90
CA ASP A 91 6.61 2.68 8.60
C ASP A 91 5.63 2.99 7.47
N VAL A 92 5.63 2.14 6.42
CA VAL A 92 4.82 2.29 5.21
C VAL A 92 4.26 0.95 4.77
N ILE A 93 2.98 0.94 4.40
CA ILE A 93 2.29 -0.22 3.83
C ILE A 93 2.17 -0.04 2.32
N ILE A 94 2.65 -0.99 1.52
CA ILE A 94 2.45 -0.98 0.07
C ILE A 94 1.89 -2.30 -0.41
N GLY A 95 1.10 -2.29 -1.48
CA GLY A 95 0.59 -3.54 -2.03
C GLY A 95 -0.34 -3.36 -3.23
N ASN A 96 -0.53 -4.48 -3.92
CA ASN A 96 -1.53 -4.64 -4.96
C ASN A 96 -2.45 -5.81 -4.55
N PRO A 97 -3.45 -5.56 -3.69
CA PRO A 97 -4.33 -6.62 -3.21
C PRO A 97 -5.19 -7.19 -4.35
N PRO A 98 -5.75 -8.40 -4.18
CA PRO A 98 -6.48 -9.09 -5.24
C PRO A 98 -7.72 -8.32 -5.71
N PHE A 99 -7.89 -8.23 -7.04
CA PHE A 99 -9.01 -7.56 -7.67
C PHE A 99 -10.19 -8.51 -7.82
N LEU A 100 -11.04 -8.56 -6.80
CA LEU A 100 -12.24 -9.38 -6.81
C LEU A 100 -13.48 -8.58 -6.41
N GLY A 101 -14.41 -8.44 -7.36
CA GLY A 101 -15.67 -7.75 -7.14
C GLY A 101 -16.62 -8.56 -6.24
N ASP A 102 -17.48 -7.88 -5.48
CA ASP A 102 -18.41 -8.52 -4.51
C ASP A 102 -19.22 -9.70 -5.09
N LYS A 103 -19.70 -9.59 -6.34
CA LYS A 103 -20.48 -10.67 -6.98
C LYS A 103 -19.68 -11.95 -7.22
N MET A 104 -18.39 -11.83 -7.51
CA MET A 104 -17.50 -12.97 -7.75
C MET A 104 -16.88 -13.50 -6.45
N MET A 105 -16.83 -12.68 -5.41
CA MET A 105 -16.19 -13.00 -4.14
C MET A 105 -16.67 -14.32 -3.53
N ARG A 106 -17.99 -14.57 -3.50
CA ARG A 106 -18.55 -15.82 -2.97
C ARG A 106 -18.21 -17.03 -3.85
N GLY A 107 -18.19 -16.85 -5.17
CA GLY A 107 -17.86 -17.92 -6.11
C GLY A 107 -16.41 -18.39 -5.97
N GLU A 108 -15.48 -17.46 -5.79
CA GLU A 108 -14.04 -17.76 -5.72
C GLU A 108 -13.57 -18.11 -4.30
N LEU A 109 -14.08 -17.44 -3.27
CA LEU A 109 -13.60 -17.60 -1.88
C LEU A 109 -14.51 -18.49 -1.02
N GLY A 110 -15.73 -18.77 -1.48
CA GLY A 110 -16.73 -19.55 -0.74
C GLY A 110 -17.51 -18.73 0.29
N ASP A 111 -18.75 -19.16 0.56
CA ASP A 111 -19.68 -18.45 1.43
C ASP A 111 -19.17 -18.32 2.87
N ALA A 112 -18.62 -19.39 3.44
CA ALA A 112 -18.15 -19.40 4.83
C ALA A 112 -17.03 -18.36 5.08
N TYR A 113 -16.11 -18.23 4.13
CA TYR A 113 -15.04 -17.23 4.20
C TYR A 113 -15.62 -15.82 4.12
N VAL A 114 -16.46 -15.57 3.11
CA VAL A 114 -17.05 -14.23 2.89
C VAL A 114 -17.92 -13.79 4.06
N ASP A 115 -18.69 -14.70 4.66
CA ASP A 115 -19.52 -14.40 5.82
C ASP A 115 -18.66 -14.06 7.05
N THR A 116 -17.57 -14.82 7.26
CA THR A 116 -16.60 -14.55 8.33
C THR A 116 -15.92 -13.19 8.13
N LEU A 117 -15.48 -12.90 6.90
CA LEU A 117 -14.84 -11.65 6.54
C LEU A 117 -15.77 -10.45 6.77
N ARG A 118 -17.01 -10.52 6.26
CA ARG A 118 -18.00 -9.44 6.43
C ARG A 118 -18.35 -9.21 7.89
N LYS A 119 -18.46 -10.28 8.68
CA LYS A 119 -18.70 -10.19 10.13
C LYS A 119 -17.51 -9.54 10.86
N CYS A 120 -16.29 -9.93 10.52
CA CYS A 120 -15.07 -9.39 11.12
C CYS A 120 -14.90 -7.88 10.87
N TYR A 121 -15.36 -7.39 9.72
CA TYR A 121 -15.25 -5.98 9.31
C TYR A 121 -16.58 -5.21 9.36
N GLU A 122 -17.57 -5.75 10.06
CA GLU A 122 -18.89 -5.14 10.18
C GLU A 122 -18.80 -3.71 10.73
N GLY A 123 -19.55 -2.79 10.12
CA GLY A 123 -19.53 -1.35 10.44
C GLY A 123 -18.33 -0.57 9.89
N ARG A 124 -17.29 -1.25 9.38
CA ARG A 124 -16.11 -0.59 8.79
C ARG A 124 -16.06 -0.72 7.27
N VAL A 125 -16.40 -1.89 6.74
CA VAL A 125 -16.45 -2.16 5.30
C VAL A 125 -17.89 -2.52 4.90
N PRO A 126 -18.50 -1.85 3.90
CA PRO A 126 -19.83 -2.22 3.44
C PRO A 126 -19.87 -3.66 2.95
N GLY A 127 -20.91 -4.42 3.30
CA GLY A 127 -21.00 -5.84 2.91
C GLY A 127 -20.99 -6.08 1.39
N GLY A 128 -21.39 -5.10 0.58
CA GLY A 128 -21.28 -5.19 -0.88
C GLY A 128 -19.95 -4.71 -1.46
N ALA A 129 -18.99 -4.26 -0.66
CA ALA A 129 -17.74 -3.72 -1.18
C ALA A 129 -16.84 -4.81 -1.77
N ASP A 130 -16.00 -4.41 -2.73
CA ASP A 130 -15.05 -5.32 -3.36
C ASP A 130 -13.93 -5.74 -2.40
N LEU A 131 -13.29 -6.87 -2.67
CA LEU A 131 -12.32 -7.50 -1.76
C LEU A 131 -11.15 -6.60 -1.39
N VAL A 132 -10.68 -5.78 -2.34
CA VAL A 132 -9.57 -4.84 -2.12
C VAL A 132 -9.87 -3.83 -1.00
N THR A 133 -11.13 -3.48 -0.75
CA THR A 133 -11.51 -2.47 0.24
C THR A 133 -11.14 -2.85 1.67
N TYR A 134 -11.05 -4.15 1.97
CA TYR A 134 -10.65 -4.63 3.29
C TYR A 134 -9.19 -4.30 3.61
N TRP A 135 -8.29 -4.31 2.61
CA TRP A 135 -6.89 -3.86 2.78
C TRP A 135 -6.81 -2.35 3.01
N PHE A 136 -7.66 -1.55 2.33
CA PHE A 136 -7.71 -0.10 2.53
C PHE A 136 -8.15 0.26 3.95
N GLU A 137 -9.22 -0.37 4.45
CA GLU A 137 -9.68 -0.14 5.84
C GLU A 137 -8.62 -0.59 6.85
N LYS A 138 -8.01 -1.75 6.62
CA LYS A 138 -7.00 -2.28 7.53
C LYS A 138 -5.74 -1.43 7.57
N ALA A 139 -5.26 -0.96 6.42
CA ALA A 139 -4.14 -0.04 6.34
C ALA A 139 -4.45 1.32 7.01
N ARG A 140 -5.67 1.85 6.81
CA ARG A 140 -6.15 3.04 7.52
C ARG A 140 -6.11 2.84 9.04
N ALA A 141 -6.60 1.69 9.51
CA ALA A 141 -6.60 1.35 10.93
C ALA A 141 -5.17 1.22 11.51
N GLN A 142 -4.20 0.70 10.75
CA GLN A 142 -2.79 0.70 11.18
C GLN A 142 -2.24 2.12 11.34
N ILE A 143 -2.57 3.02 10.43
CA ILE A 143 -2.15 4.43 10.49
C ILE A 143 -2.78 5.13 11.69
N GLU A 144 -4.09 4.95 11.89
CA GLU A 144 -4.83 5.51 13.01
C GLU A 144 -4.30 4.99 14.38
N ALA A 145 -3.86 3.73 14.43
CA ALA A 145 -3.25 3.14 15.61
C ALA A 145 -1.77 3.54 15.82
N GLY A 146 -1.18 4.35 14.93
CA GLY A 146 0.23 4.75 15.00
C GLY A 146 1.23 3.63 14.67
N LYS A 147 0.76 2.53 14.06
CA LYS A 147 1.58 1.38 13.65
C LYS A 147 2.12 1.49 12.22
N ALA A 148 1.63 2.50 11.49
CA ALA A 148 2.14 2.92 10.21
C ALA A 148 1.99 4.44 10.03
N THR A 149 2.77 5.03 9.13
CA THR A 149 2.68 6.46 8.82
C THR A 149 1.95 6.73 7.52
N ALA A 150 2.04 5.81 6.56
CA ALA A 150 1.43 5.94 5.25
C ALA A 150 1.13 4.57 4.63
N ALA A 151 0.24 4.56 3.65
CA ALA A 151 -0.07 3.42 2.81
C ALA A 151 -0.17 3.83 1.34
N GLY A 152 0.22 2.94 0.43
CA GLY A 152 0.07 3.08 -1.02
C GLY A 152 -0.45 1.78 -1.62
N LEU A 153 -1.71 1.77 -2.05
CA LEU A 153 -2.40 0.57 -2.51
C LEU A 153 -2.95 0.74 -3.92
N VAL A 154 -2.92 -0.35 -4.69
CA VAL A 154 -3.57 -0.44 -5.99
C VAL A 154 -4.97 -1.05 -5.83
N ALA A 155 -5.94 -0.56 -6.56
CA ALA A 155 -7.29 -1.12 -6.65
C ALA A 155 -7.81 -1.04 -8.08
N THR A 156 -8.88 -1.76 -8.40
CA THR A 156 -9.65 -1.44 -9.61
C THR A 156 -10.25 -0.04 -9.47
N ASN A 157 -10.45 0.67 -10.60
CA ASN A 157 -11.00 2.03 -10.57
C ASN A 157 -12.42 2.12 -9.97
N SER A 158 -13.09 0.99 -9.79
CA SER A 158 -14.36 0.87 -9.08
C SER A 158 -14.27 1.29 -7.60
N ILE A 159 -13.07 1.42 -7.01
CA ILE A 159 -12.85 1.93 -5.66
C ILE A 159 -13.50 3.32 -5.45
N ARG A 160 -13.65 4.08 -6.53
CA ARG A 160 -14.25 5.43 -6.57
C ARG A 160 -15.79 5.41 -6.55
N GLN A 161 -16.40 4.28 -6.84
CA GLN A 161 -17.86 4.15 -6.94
C GLN A 161 -18.48 4.10 -5.54
N LYS A 162 -19.72 4.63 -5.41
CA LYS A 162 -20.42 4.83 -4.13
C LYS A 162 -20.27 3.69 -3.11
N ARG A 163 -20.33 2.44 -3.57
CA ARG A 163 -20.27 1.25 -2.72
C ARG A 163 -18.90 1.02 -2.09
N ASN A 164 -17.83 1.22 -2.85
CA ASN A 164 -16.45 1.05 -2.39
C ASN A 164 -15.91 2.34 -1.76
N ARG A 165 -16.39 3.50 -2.22
CA ARG A 165 -15.94 4.84 -1.82
C ARG A 165 -16.03 5.10 -0.32
N VAL A 166 -16.92 4.42 0.40
CA VAL A 166 -17.05 4.51 1.86
C VAL A 166 -15.70 4.30 2.57
N VAL A 167 -14.83 3.40 2.06
CA VAL A 167 -13.51 3.20 2.68
C VAL A 167 -12.58 4.39 2.47
N LEU A 168 -12.68 5.07 1.32
CA LEU A 168 -11.93 6.29 1.04
C LEU A 168 -12.47 7.48 1.85
N GLU A 169 -13.78 7.54 2.07
CA GLU A 169 -14.42 8.53 2.96
C GLU A 169 -13.89 8.37 4.39
N ARG A 170 -13.86 7.13 4.92
CA ARG A 170 -13.26 6.83 6.23
C ARG A 170 -11.77 7.19 6.31
N ILE A 171 -11.00 6.96 5.25
CA ILE A 171 -9.61 7.39 5.17
C ILE A 171 -9.50 8.90 5.35
N LEU A 172 -10.37 9.69 4.73
CA LEU A 172 -10.39 11.14 4.87
C LEU A 172 -10.90 11.65 6.23
N GLU A 173 -11.61 10.82 7.00
CA GLU A 173 -12.02 11.13 8.37
C GLU A 173 -10.85 11.04 9.35
N SER A 174 -9.96 10.06 9.17
CA SER A 174 -8.81 9.83 10.08
C SER A 174 -7.48 10.37 9.57
N THR A 175 -7.34 10.62 8.26
CA THR A 175 -6.11 11.10 7.63
C THR A 175 -6.42 11.80 6.29
N ARG A 176 -5.47 11.86 5.35
CA ARG A 176 -5.65 12.42 4.01
C ARG A 176 -5.14 11.49 2.91
N ILE A 177 -5.65 11.65 1.71
CA ILE A 177 -5.03 11.15 0.47
C ILE A 177 -4.06 12.23 -0.03
N PHE A 178 -2.83 11.86 -0.33
CA PHE A 178 -1.78 12.81 -0.74
C PHE A 178 -1.20 12.54 -2.14
N GLU A 179 -1.31 11.33 -2.66
CA GLU A 179 -0.95 11.02 -4.05
C GLU A 179 -1.96 10.02 -4.58
N ALA A 180 -2.49 10.24 -5.77
CA ALA A 180 -3.38 9.29 -6.41
C ALA A 180 -3.26 9.34 -7.93
N TRP A 181 -3.38 8.16 -8.55
CA TRP A 181 -3.69 8.03 -9.96
C TRP A 181 -5.11 7.48 -10.05
N SER A 182 -6.00 8.28 -10.61
CA SER A 182 -7.43 8.01 -10.56
C SER A 182 -7.86 6.91 -11.53
N ASP A 183 -7.14 6.75 -12.65
CA ASP A 183 -7.54 5.87 -13.74
C ASP A 183 -6.37 5.57 -14.71
N GLU A 184 -5.64 4.49 -14.47
CA GLU A 184 -4.50 4.03 -15.28
C GLU A 184 -4.84 2.79 -16.10
N ASP A 185 -4.26 2.69 -17.29
CA ASP A 185 -4.34 1.48 -18.12
C ASP A 185 -3.48 0.37 -17.51
N TRP A 186 -4.10 -0.77 -17.23
CA TRP A 186 -3.40 -1.97 -16.78
C TRP A 186 -3.62 -3.11 -17.76
N VAL A 187 -2.51 -3.66 -18.28
CA VAL A 187 -2.55 -4.83 -19.16
C VAL A 187 -2.45 -6.08 -18.29
N ASN A 188 -3.54 -6.84 -18.19
CA ASN A 188 -3.52 -8.17 -17.59
C ASN A 188 -3.96 -9.21 -18.63
N GLU A 189 -3.01 -9.96 -19.20
CA GLU A 189 -3.26 -11.14 -20.05
C GLU A 189 -4.40 -10.99 -21.09
N GLY A 190 -4.53 -9.81 -21.71
CA GLY A 190 -5.55 -9.52 -22.73
C GLY A 190 -6.87 -8.91 -22.21
N ALA A 191 -7.03 -8.71 -20.90
CA ALA A 191 -8.09 -7.90 -20.30
C ALA A 191 -7.59 -6.47 -20.05
N ALA A 192 -8.30 -5.49 -20.61
CA ALA A 192 -8.09 -4.08 -20.30
C ALA A 192 -8.73 -3.77 -18.94
N VAL A 193 -7.92 -3.80 -17.88
CA VAL A 193 -8.36 -3.41 -16.54
C VAL A 193 -7.91 -1.99 -16.29
N ARG A 194 -8.80 -1.18 -15.71
CA ARG A 194 -8.48 0.18 -15.28
C ARG A 194 -8.26 0.18 -13.77
N VAL A 195 -7.13 0.72 -13.34
CA VAL A 195 -6.73 0.70 -11.93
C VAL A 195 -6.62 2.12 -11.36
N SER A 196 -6.81 2.23 -10.05
CA SER A 196 -6.46 3.41 -9.29
C SER A 196 -5.32 3.07 -8.34
N LEU A 197 -4.37 3.98 -8.20
CA LEU A 197 -3.32 3.94 -7.19
C LEU A 197 -3.64 5.02 -6.16
N VAL A 198 -3.65 4.68 -4.89
CA VAL A 198 -4.05 5.62 -3.83
C VAL A 198 -3.04 5.55 -2.69
N CYS A 199 -2.43 6.70 -2.40
CA CYS A 199 -1.52 6.90 -1.28
C CYS A 199 -2.16 7.81 -0.23
N PHE A 200 -2.21 7.34 1.01
CA PHE A 200 -2.86 8.03 2.12
C PHE A 200 -2.07 7.87 3.42
N GLY A 201 -2.30 8.79 4.36
CA GLY A 201 -1.62 8.82 5.65
C GLY A 201 -1.03 10.18 5.98
N ASN A 202 -0.05 10.20 6.88
CA ASN A 202 0.60 11.39 7.42
C ASN A 202 1.68 11.95 6.49
N GLY A 203 1.57 11.69 5.18
CA GLY A 203 2.53 12.14 4.17
C GLY A 203 2.68 13.65 4.18
N SER A 204 3.92 14.13 4.34
CA SER A 204 4.26 15.54 4.22
C SER A 204 4.40 15.91 2.73
N GLY A 205 3.67 16.93 2.28
CA GLY A 205 3.78 17.43 0.90
C GLY A 205 2.48 17.97 0.32
N GLU A 206 2.57 18.53 -0.87
CA GLU A 206 1.42 18.89 -1.69
C GLU A 206 0.66 17.64 -2.14
N ALA A 207 -0.67 17.70 -2.19
CA ALA A 207 -1.44 16.60 -2.77
C ALA A 207 -1.23 16.58 -4.29
N ARG A 208 -1.13 15.38 -4.87
CA ARG A 208 -0.99 15.20 -6.31
C ARG A 208 -2.01 14.19 -6.84
N LEU A 209 -2.69 14.57 -7.91
CA LEU A 209 -3.66 13.74 -8.61
C LEU A 209 -3.25 13.64 -10.07
N ASP A 210 -3.08 12.42 -10.57
CA ASP A 210 -2.65 12.13 -11.95
C ASP A 210 -1.37 12.91 -12.31
N GLY A 211 -0.43 12.96 -11.36
CA GLY A 211 0.85 13.66 -11.47
C GLY A 211 0.81 15.18 -11.29
N LYS A 212 -0.37 15.79 -11.13
CA LYS A 212 -0.56 17.25 -11.02
C LYS A 212 -0.82 17.69 -9.58
N PRO A 213 -0.23 18.80 -9.09
CA PRO A 213 -0.56 19.36 -7.78
C PRO A 213 -2.03 19.77 -7.67
N VAL A 214 -2.66 19.44 -6.55
CA VAL A 214 -4.04 19.80 -6.18
C VAL A 214 -4.08 20.22 -4.71
N ALA A 215 -5.07 21.04 -4.33
CA ALA A 215 -5.20 21.46 -2.93
C ALA A 215 -5.60 20.29 -2.01
N ALA A 216 -6.48 19.41 -2.48
CA ALA A 216 -6.94 18.23 -1.78
C ALA A 216 -7.43 17.17 -2.79
N ILE A 217 -7.46 15.91 -2.35
CA ILE A 217 -8.02 14.79 -3.10
C ILE A 217 -9.23 14.26 -2.33
N HIS A 218 -10.37 14.17 -3.00
CA HIS A 218 -11.62 13.69 -2.42
C HIS A 218 -11.77 12.18 -2.60
N ALA A 219 -12.75 11.59 -1.89
CA ALA A 219 -12.96 10.14 -1.88
C ALA A 219 -13.33 9.55 -3.25
N ASP A 220 -13.85 10.35 -4.18
CA ASP A 220 -14.10 9.94 -5.56
C ASP A 220 -12.86 10.07 -6.48
N LEU A 221 -11.69 10.34 -5.87
CA LEU A 221 -10.41 10.61 -6.51
C LEU A 221 -10.48 11.77 -7.51
N THR A 222 -11.23 12.81 -7.15
CA THR A 222 -11.19 14.13 -7.80
C THR A 222 -10.38 15.11 -6.97
N GLY A 223 -9.79 16.11 -7.63
CA GLY A 223 -8.96 17.12 -6.99
C GLY A 223 -9.67 18.46 -6.87
N SER A 224 -9.47 19.17 -5.77
CA SER A 224 -9.82 20.59 -5.68
C SER A 224 -8.69 21.42 -6.30
N ALA A 225 -9.03 22.46 -7.07
CA ALA A 225 -8.03 23.36 -7.65
C ALA A 225 -7.09 23.92 -6.57
N ALA A 226 -5.77 23.85 -6.82
CA ALA A 226 -4.80 24.57 -6.03
C ALA A 226 -5.00 26.07 -6.31
N GLY A 227 -5.70 26.76 -5.41
CA GLY A 227 -6.11 28.16 -5.46
C GLY A 227 -5.65 29.00 -6.66
N TYR A 228 -6.56 29.24 -7.60
CA TYR A 228 -6.76 30.62 -8.04
C TYR A 228 -7.80 31.23 -7.11
N ALA A 229 -7.57 32.47 -6.69
CA ALA A 229 -8.52 33.27 -5.91
C ALA A 229 -9.94 33.01 -6.41
N ALA A 230 -10.86 32.77 -5.47
CA ALA A 230 -12.27 32.63 -5.77
C ALA A 230 -12.71 33.77 -6.70
N THR A 231 -12.86 33.49 -7.99
CA THR A 231 -13.51 34.42 -8.91
C THR A 231 -14.96 34.38 -8.51
N ASP A 232 -15.33 35.36 -7.71
CA ASP A 232 -16.67 35.61 -7.24
C ASP A 232 -17.59 35.80 -8.45
N LEU A 233 -18.34 34.75 -8.80
CA LEU A 233 -19.26 34.72 -9.94
C LEU A 233 -20.49 35.64 -9.74
N THR A 234 -20.56 36.40 -8.64
CA THR A 234 -21.60 37.42 -8.41
C THR A 234 -21.30 38.80 -9.00
N GLN A 235 -20.18 38.98 -9.72
CA GLN A 235 -19.82 40.26 -10.35
C GLN A 235 -20.10 40.33 -11.87
N ALA A 236 -20.79 39.34 -12.46
CA ALA A 236 -21.26 39.46 -13.84
C ALA A 236 -22.48 40.39 -13.90
N GLN A 237 -22.27 41.68 -14.18
CA GLN A 237 -23.34 42.58 -14.62
C GLN A 237 -23.67 42.35 -16.11
N PRO A 238 -24.94 42.61 -16.52
CA PRO A 238 -25.49 42.17 -17.81
C PRO A 238 -24.86 42.80 -19.05
#